data_AF-A0A7X0VRH5-F1
#
_entry.id   AF-A0A7X0VRH5-F1
#
_cell.length_a   1.000
_cell.length_b   1.000
_cell.length_c   1.000
_cell.angle_alpha   90.00
_cell.angle_beta   90.00
_cell.angle_gamma   90.00
#
_symmetry.space_group_name_H-M   'P 1'
#
loop_
_entity.id
_entity.type
_entity.pdbx_description
1 polymer ?
#
loop_
_entity_poly.entity_id
_entity_poly.type
_entity_poly.pdbx_seq_one_letter_code
_entity_poly.pdbx_strand_id
1 'polypeptide(L)' 'MKEELLKLLNEYKETKNCLEMGMDCLPEKDYAKGKLDLVNTIIEDLKKLAN' A
#
# COMPACT_ATOMS: atom_id res chain seq x y z
N MET A 1 -13.49 -14.72 5.10
CA MET A 1 -13.36 -14.05 3.79
C MET A 1 -13.51 -12.53 3.88
N LYS A 2 -14.69 -11.93 4.15
CA LYS A 2 -14.82 -10.45 4.19
C LYS A 2 -13.97 -9.79 5.28
N GLU A 3 -13.94 -10.36 6.50
CA GLU A 3 -13.11 -9.85 7.59
C GLU A 3 -11.61 -9.98 7.31
N GLU A 4 -11.16 -11.10 6.75
CA GLU A 4 -9.76 -11.32 6.35
C GLU A 4 -9.34 -10.32 5.26
N LEU A 5 -10.23 -10.02 4.31
CA LEU A 5 -9.98 -9.04 3.26
C LEU A 5 -9.90 -7.61 3.82
N LEU A 6 -10.74 -7.27 4.80
CA LEU A 6 -10.66 -5.98 5.51
C LEU A 6 -9.38 -5.85 6.34
N LYS A 7 -8.96 -6.94 6.99
CA LYS A 7 -7.69 -6.99 7.70
C LYS A 7 -6.51 -6.75 6.75
N LEU A 8 -6.48 -7.47 5.62
CA LEU A 8 -5.46 -7.31 4.59
C LEU A 8 -5.45 -5.88 4.01
N LEU A 9 -6.62 -5.29 3.76
CA LEU A 9 -6.72 -3.90 3.31
C LEU A 9 -6.09 -2.93 4.32
N ASN A 10 -6.29 -3.16 5.63
CA ASN A 10 -5.67 -2.32 6.65
C ASN A 10 -4.15 -2.52 6.72
N GLU A 11 -3.65 -3.74 6.62
CA GLU A 11 -2.21 -4.04 6.57
C GLU A 11 -1.51 -3.32 5.39
N TYR A 12 -2.15 -3.28 4.21
CA TYR A 12 -1.61 -2.54 3.06
C TYR A 12 -1.68 -1.02 3.23
N LYS A 13 -2.71 -0.48 3.90
CA LYS A 13 -2.75 0.95 4.25
C LYS A 13 -1.63 1.32 5.23
N GLU A 14 -1.34 0.48 6.22
CA GLU A 14 -0.20 0.69 7.11
C GLU A 14 1.13 0.62 6.36
N THR A 15 1.27 -0.35 5.46
CA THR A 15 2.45 -0.48 4.60
C THR A 15 2.67 0.78 3.75
N LYS A 16 1.61 1.33 3.17
CA LYS A 16 1.66 2.61 2.44
C LYS A 16 2.22 3.73 3.31
N ASN A 17 1.67 3.91 4.51
CA ASN A 17 2.11 4.97 5.43
C ASN A 17 3.60 4.82 5.77
N CYS A 18 4.07 3.61 6.05
CA CYS A 18 5.48 3.34 6.34
C CYS A 18 6.39 3.67 5.14
N LEU A 19 5.97 3.34 3.92
CA LEU A 19 6.72 3.67 2.71
C LEU A 19 6.80 5.19 2.50
N GLU A 20 5.67 5.89 2.65
CA GLU A 20 5.62 7.35 2.52
C GLU A 20 6.53 8.05 3.56
N MET A 21 6.58 7.56 4.80
CA MET A 21 7.48 8.08 5.83
C MET A 21 8.97 7.88 5.49
N GLY A 22 9.32 6.78 4.84
CA GLY A 22 10.72 6.46 4.50
C GLY A 22 11.20 7.07 3.18
N MET A 23 10.28 7.49 2.30
CA MET A 23 10.60 7.90 0.93
C MET A 23 11.53 9.11 0.84
N ASP A 24 11.37 10.09 1.74
CA ASP A 24 12.21 11.30 1.74
C ASP A 24 13.66 11.04 2.16
N CYS A 25 13.91 9.90 2.82
CA CYS A 25 15.25 9.49 3.26
C CYS A 25 16.01 8.68 2.21
N LEU A 26 15.37 8.31 1.08
CA LEU A 26 15.97 7.43 0.08
C LEU A 26 16.70 8.21 -1.03
N PRO A 27 17.90 7.76 -1.43
CA PRO A 27 18.64 8.38 -2.53
C PRO A 27 17.96 8.13 -3.90
N GLU A 28 17.25 7.00 -4.04
CA GLU A 28 16.57 6.61 -5.27
C GLU A 28 15.04 6.76 -5.13
N LYS A 29 14.55 7.96 -5.43
CA LYS A 29 13.12 8.29 -5.29
C LYS A 29 12.23 7.54 -6.28
N ASP A 30 12.71 7.26 -7.50
CA ASP A 30 11.92 6.61 -8.54
C ASP A 30 11.62 5.14 -8.21
N TYR A 31 12.61 4.41 -7.66
CA TYR A 31 12.40 3.03 -7.22
C TYR A 31 11.39 2.98 -6.06
N ALA A 32 11.53 3.88 -5.08
CA ALA A 32 10.62 3.97 -3.95
C ALA A 32 9.19 4.32 -4.39
N LYS A 33 9.05 5.24 -5.35
CA LYS A 33 7.77 5.63 -5.94
C LYS A 33 7.10 4.46 -6.66
N GLY A 34 7.85 3.67 -7.43
CA GLY A 34 7.32 2.46 -8.08
C GLY A 34 6.79 1.42 -7.08
N LYS A 35 7.42 1.29 -5.90
CA LYS A 35 6.91 0.42 -4.82
C LYS A 35 5.63 0.97 -4.19
N LEU A 36 5.56 2.29 -3.99
CA LEU A 36 4.35 2.94 -3.49
C LEU A 36 3.17 2.79 -4.47
N ASP A 37 3.42 2.93 -5.78
CA ASP A 37 2.41 2.77 -6.82
C ASP A 37 1.83 1.34 -6.85
N LEU A 38 2.68 0.33 -6.66
CA LEU A 38 2.24 -1.06 -6.53
C LEU A 38 1.34 -1.25 -5.30
N VAL A 39 1.72 -0.71 -4.14
CA VAL A 39 0.91 -0.79 -2.91
C VAL A 39 -0.44 -0.09 -3.10
N ASN A 40 -0.47 1.10 -3.72
CA ASN A 40 -1.70 1.80 -4.03
C ASN A 40 -2.62 0.96 -4.95
N THR A 41 -2.06 0.29 -5.96
CA THR A 41 -2.82 -0.59 -6.86
C THR A 41 -3.47 -1.74 -6.09
N ILE A 42 -2.71 -2.41 -5.21
CA ILE A 42 -3.23 -3.50 -4.37
C ILE A 42 -4.36 -3.01 -3.47
N ILE A 43 -4.22 -1.84 -2.84
CA ILE A 43 -5.28 -1.24 -2.00
C ILE A 43 -6.57 -1.03 -2.80
N GLU A 44 -6.48 -0.49 -4.01
CA GLU A 44 -7.67 -0.25 -4.84
C GLU A 44 -8.34 -1.55 -5.27
N ASP A 45 -7.58 -2.60 -5.60
CA ASP A 45 -8.16 -3.90 -5.93
C ASP A 45 -8.80 -4.57 -4.72
N LEU A 46 -8.18 -4.48 -3.53
CA LEU A 46 -8.77 -4.96 -2.29
C LEU A 46 -10.07 -4.23 -1.93
N LYS A 47 -10.16 -2.92 -2.16
CA LYS A 47 -11.41 -2.16 -1.97
C LYS A 47 -12.53 -2.66 -2.89
N LYS A 48 -12.22 -2.94 -4.16
CA LYS A 48 -13.21 -3.48 -5.12
C LYS A 48 -13.72 -4.86 -4.68
N LEU A 49 -12.84 -5.69 -4.13
CA LEU A 49 -13.18 -7.02 -3.63
C LEU A 49 -13.94 -7.00 -2.28
N ALA A 50 -13.78 -5.93 -1.50
CA ALA A 50 -14.42 -5.78 -0.19
C ALA A 50 -15.88 -5.28 -0.26
N ASN A 51 -16.25 -4.71 -1.41
CA ASN A 51 -17.58 -4.14 -1.70
C ASN A 51 -18.60 -5.21 -2.06
#